data_AF-A0A4R6BEB9-F1
#
_entry.id   AF-A0A4R6BEB9-F1
#
_cell.length_a   1.000
_cell.length_b   1.000
_cell.length_c   1.000
_cell.angle_alpha   90.00
_cell.angle_beta   90.00
_cell.angle_gamma   90.00
#
_symmetry.space_group_name_H-M   'P 1'
#
loop_
_entity.id
_entity.type
_entity.pdbx_description
1 polymer ?
#
loop_
_entity_poly.entity_id
_entity_poly.type
_entity_poly.pdbx_seq_one_letter_code
_entity_poly.pdbx_strand_id
1 'polypeptide(L)'
;MPYKRPLGPKDLINKTEFIYDEAYDAYLCPNNQLLEYKRTDSDGYRLYMSDSSVCKNCPLLSVCTKSQTQTKMVTRHIWQDELDIVEDLVLLIR
;
A
#
# COMPACT_ATOMS: atom_id res chain seq x y z
N MET A 1 2.41 12.15 21.92
CA MET A 1 1.96 10.75 22.12
C MET A 1 2.40 9.95 20.91
N PRO A 2 3.01 8.77 21.05
CA PRO A 2 3.39 7.96 19.89
C PRO A 2 2.11 7.40 19.25
N TYR A 3 1.77 7.89 18.05
CA TYR A 3 0.67 7.35 17.26
C TYR A 3 1.05 5.93 16.82
N LYS A 4 0.22 4.94 17.16
CA LYS A 4 0.39 3.58 16.68
C LYS A 4 -0.59 3.37 15.53
N ARG A 5 -0.09 3.26 14.30
CA ARG A 5 -0.93 2.94 13.13
C ARG A 5 -1.78 1.70 13.45
N PRO A 6 -3.09 1.71 13.14
CA PRO A 6 -3.94 0.56 13.36
C PRO A 6 -3.39 -0.63 12.56
N LEU A 7 -3.14 -1.74 13.26
CA LEU A 7 -2.68 -2.95 12.60
C LEU A 7 -3.84 -3.57 11.81
N GLY A 8 -3.55 -3.90 10.56
CA GLY A 8 -4.46 -4.67 9.72
C GLY A 8 -4.68 -6.09 10.25
N PRO A 9 -5.64 -6.83 9.66
CA PRO A 9 -5.83 -8.25 9.96
C PRO A 9 -4.54 -9.04 9.69
N LYS A 10 -4.13 -9.87 10.65
CA LYS A 10 -2.86 -10.63 10.60
C LYS A 10 -2.80 -11.65 9.46
N ASP A 11 -3.95 -12.10 8.97
CA ASP A 11 -4.05 -13.12 7.91
C ASP A 11 -3.83 -12.55 6.50
N LEU A 12 -3.75 -11.23 6.36
CA LEU A 12 -3.58 -10.56 5.07
C LEU A 12 -2.24 -9.84 5.00
N ILE A 13 -1.71 -9.77 3.78
CA ILE A 13 -0.50 -8.98 3.48
C ILE A 13 -0.74 -7.52 3.88
N ASN A 14 0.12 -7.05 4.78
CA ASN A 14 0.08 -5.68 5.30
C ASN A 14 0.55 -4.69 4.25
N LYS A 15 0.11 -3.42 4.38
CA LYS A 15 0.57 -2.33 3.51
C LYS A 15 2.10 -2.15 3.55
N THR A 16 2.74 -2.47 4.68
CA THR A 16 4.19 -2.37 4.89
C THR A 16 5.02 -3.26 3.96
N GLU A 17 4.43 -4.33 3.42
CA GLU A 17 5.12 -5.20 2.46
C GLU A 17 5.08 -4.65 1.02
N PHE A 18 4.27 -3.62 0.78
CA PHE A 18 4.23 -2.92 -0.50
C PHE A 18 5.22 -1.76 -0.47
N ILE A 19 6.19 -1.80 -1.36
CA ILE A 19 7.22 -0.77 -1.46
C ILE A 19 6.72 0.31 -2.42
N TYR A 20 6.77 1.56 -2.01
CA TYR A 20 6.46 2.66 -2.92
C TYR A 20 7.71 2.98 -3.75
N ASP A 21 7.53 3.09 -5.07
CA ASP A 21 8.55 3.52 -6.01
C ASP A 21 8.23 4.94 -6.49
N GLU A 22 9.08 5.89 -6.12
CA GLU A 22 8.97 7.31 -6.49
C GLU A 22 9.22 7.55 -7.98
N ALA A 23 10.05 6.72 -8.63
CA ALA A 23 10.40 6.93 -10.04
C ALA A 23 9.22 6.63 -10.97
N TYR A 24 8.40 5.66 -10.59
CA TYR A 24 7.25 5.21 -11.38
C TYR A 24 5.89 5.65 -10.80
N ASP A 25 5.87 6.33 -9.65
CA ASP A 25 4.67 6.62 -8.85
C ASP A 25 3.76 5.37 -8.76
N ALA A 26 4.33 4.28 -8.28
CA ALA A 26 3.66 2.98 -8.22
C ALA A 26 4.05 2.22 -6.96
N TYR A 27 3.20 1.28 -6.55
CA TYR A 27 3.53 0.35 -5.46
C TYR A 27 4.01 -0.98 -6.04
N LEU A 28 5.13 -1.50 -5.54
CA LEU A 28 5.62 -2.82 -5.86
C LEU A 28 5.04 -3.85 -4.87
N CYS A 29 4.38 -4.87 -5.42
CA CYS A 29 3.87 -6.02 -4.70
C CYS A 29 4.99 -7.03 -4.39
N PRO A 30 4.89 -7.84 -3.32
CA PRO A 30 5.84 -8.93 -3.02
C PRO A 30 6.00 -9.98 -4.13
N ASN A 31 5.08 -10.04 -5.10
CA ASN A 31 5.21 -10.89 -6.29
C ASN A 31 5.80 -10.14 -7.51
N ASN A 32 6.53 -9.05 -7.27
CA ASN A 32 7.17 -8.21 -8.29
C ASN A 32 6.19 -7.65 -9.34
N GLN A 33 4.96 -7.33 -8.93
CA GLN A 33 3.96 -6.70 -9.80
C GLN A 33 3.75 -5.24 -9.37
N LEU A 34 3.63 -4.34 -10.33
CA LEU A 34 3.37 -2.93 -10.07
C LEU A 34 1.87 -2.67 -9.87
N LEU A 35 1.57 -1.80 -8.93
CA LEU A 35 0.26 -1.23 -8.68
C LEU A 35 0.30 0.22 -9.15
N GLU A 36 -0.36 0.48 -10.27
CA GLU A 36 -0.40 1.79 -10.89
C GLU A 36 -1.37 2.72 -10.17
N TYR A 37 -1.05 4.01 -10.19
CA TYR A 37 -1.95 5.06 -9.75
C TYR A 37 -3.22 5.09 -10.62
N LYS A 38 -4.39 5.11 -9.97
CA LYS A 38 -5.69 5.15 -10.65
C LYS A 38 -6.38 6.49 -10.51
N ARG A 39 -6.57 6.95 -9.28
CA ARG A 39 -7.33 8.16 -8.97
C ARG A 39 -7.01 8.67 -7.58
N THR A 40 -7.31 9.92 -7.33
CA THR A 40 -7.30 10.51 -5.99
C THR A 40 -8.75 10.74 -5.56
N ASP A 41 -9.10 10.28 -4.37
CA ASP A 41 -10.39 10.56 -3.75
C ASP A 41 -10.47 12.02 -3.28
N SER A 42 -11.69 12.55 -3.15
CA SER A 42 -11.95 13.91 -2.65
C SER A 42 -11.35 14.16 -1.26
N ASP A 43 -11.20 13.11 -0.46
CA ASP A 43 -10.60 13.15 0.88
C ASP A 43 -9.06 13.15 0.85
N GLY A 44 -8.43 13.22 -0.32
CA GLY A 44 -6.97 13.31 -0.46
C GLY A 44 -6.23 11.98 -0.39
N TYR A 45 -6.90 10.86 -0.67
CA TYR A 45 -6.27 9.55 -0.79
C TYR A 45 -5.97 9.21 -2.25
N ARG A 46 -4.70 8.95 -2.56
CA ARG A 46 -4.27 8.34 -3.82
C ARG A 46 -4.54 6.85 -3.79
N LEU A 47 -5.22 6.35 -4.81
CA LEU A 47 -5.58 4.95 -4.98
C LEU A 47 -4.68 4.30 -6.01
N TYR A 48 -3.99 3.25 -5.61
CA TYR A 48 -3.17 2.41 -6.45
C TYR A 48 -3.82 1.04 -6.57
N MET A 49 -3.91 0.49 -7.78
CA MET A 49 -4.58 -0.79 -8.00
C MET A 49 -3.76 -1.74 -8.85
N SER A 50 -3.89 -3.03 -8.56
CA SER A 50 -3.31 -4.09 -9.39
C SER A 50 -4.26 -4.54 -10.51
N ASP A 51 -3.69 -5.18 -11.54
CA ASP A 51 -4.46 -5.82 -12.59
C ASP A 51 -5.05 -7.16 -12.14
N SER A 52 -6.37 -7.29 -12.33
CA SER A 52 -7.11 -8.51 -11.93
C SER A 52 -6.70 -9.75 -12.73
N SER A 53 -6.33 -9.58 -14.01
CA SER A 53 -5.88 -10.64 -14.89
C SER A 53 -4.58 -11.29 -14.39
N VAL A 54 -3.65 -10.46 -13.92
CA VAL A 54 -2.38 -10.90 -13.35
C VAL A 54 -2.60 -11.52 -11.97
N CYS A 55 -3.38 -10.86 -11.12
CA CYS A 55 -3.63 -11.34 -9.76
C CYS A 55 -4.34 -12.69 -9.71
N LYS A 56 -5.23 -13.00 -10.66
CA LYS A 56 -5.91 -14.30 -10.76
C LYS A 56 -4.98 -15.51 -10.77
N ASN A 57 -3.81 -15.36 -11.37
CA ASN A 57 -2.80 -16.42 -11.46
C ASN A 57 -1.73 -16.32 -10.36
N CYS A 58 -1.88 -15.39 -9.41
CA CYS A 58 -0.89 -15.16 -8.37
C CYS A 58 -0.99 -16.20 -7.25
N PRO A 59 0.12 -16.85 -6.86
CA PRO A 59 0.11 -17.85 -5.78
C PRO A 59 -0.25 -17.24 -4.42
N LEU A 60 -0.02 -15.93 -4.24
CA LEU A 60 -0.29 -15.20 -3.01
C LEU A 60 -1.72 -14.63 -2.93
N LEU A 61 -2.60 -14.93 -3.90
CA LEU A 61 -3.93 -14.32 -3.95
C LEU A 61 -4.75 -14.54 -2.67
N SER A 62 -4.68 -15.75 -2.08
CA SER A 62 -5.40 -16.10 -0.85
C SER A 62 -5.01 -15.25 0.36
N VAL A 63 -3.75 -14.80 0.41
CA VAL A 63 -3.18 -13.98 1.49
C VAL A 63 -3.20 -12.48 1.14
N CYS A 64 -3.18 -12.12 -0.15
CA CYS A 64 -3.08 -10.74 -0.61
C CYS A 64 -4.43 -10.00 -0.54
N THR A 65 -5.51 -10.64 -1.02
CA THR A 65 -6.84 -10.03 -1.15
C THR A 65 -7.95 -11.07 -1.04
N LYS A 66 -9.00 -10.73 -0.27
CA LYS A 66 -10.26 -11.51 -0.22
C LYS A 66 -11.39 -10.87 -1.05
N SER A 67 -11.06 -9.92 -1.92
CA SER A 67 -12.03 -9.20 -2.75
C SER A 67 -12.55 -10.10 -3.89
N GLN A 68 -13.84 -9.97 -4.23
CA GLN A 68 -14.44 -10.72 -5.33
C GLN A 68 -13.80 -10.39 -6.69
N THR A 69 -13.32 -9.15 -6.84
CA THR A 69 -12.65 -8.67 -8.06
C THR A 69 -11.22 -9.17 -8.19
N GLN A 70 -10.66 -9.81 -7.15
CA GLN A 70 -9.28 -10.30 -7.11
C GLN A 70 -8.24 -9.21 -7.41
N THR A 71 -8.58 -7.96 -7.09
CA THR A 71 -7.72 -6.78 -7.25
C THR A 71 -7.27 -6.30 -5.87
N LYS A 72 -5.98 -5.99 -5.75
CA LYS A 72 -5.43 -5.30 -4.58
C LYS A 72 -5.54 -3.80 -4.82
N MET A 73 -6.00 -3.10 -3.79
CA MET A 73 -6.06 -1.65 -3.77
C MET A 73 -5.25 -1.17 -2.56
N VAL A 74 -4.32 -0.26 -2.81
CA VAL A 74 -3.52 0.39 -1.78
C VAL A 74 -3.86 1.87 -1.81
N THR A 75 -4.22 2.42 -0.66
CA THR A 75 -4.45 3.85 -0.49
C THR A 75 -3.22 4.49 0.14
N ARG A 76 -2.81 5.65 -0.38
CA ARG A 76 -1.79 6.51 0.24
C ARG A 76 -2.38 7.90 0.40
N HIS A 77 -2.30 8.43 1.61
CA HIS A 77 -2.71 9.81 1.85
C HIS A 77 -1.69 10.76 1.18
N ILE A 78 -2.13 11.91 0.65
CA ILE A 78 -1.20 12.88 0.03
C ILE A 78 -0.13 13.33 1.02
N TRP A 79 -0.51 13.66 2.26
CA TRP A 79 0.41 14.03 3.34
C TRP A 79 1.15 12.86 4.01
N GLN A 80 1.10 11.64 3.45
CA GLN A 80 1.73 10.49 4.10
C GLN A 80 3.26 10.65 4.17
N ASP A 81 3.85 11.32 3.20
CA ASP A 81 5.30 11.37 3.03
C ASP A 81 5.92 12.30 4.06
N GLU A 82 5.30 13.45 4.30
CA GLU A 82 5.70 14.38 5.33
C GLU A 82 5.51 13.75 6.73
N LEU A 83 4.46 12.95 6.95
CA LEU A 83 4.26 12.24 8.20
C LEU A 83 5.33 11.16 8.43
N ASP A 84 5.67 10.40 7.39
CA ASP A 84 6.69 9.35 7.48
C ASP A 84 8.08 9.96 7.80
N ILE A 85 8.44 11.09 7.16
CA ILE A 85 9.68 11.83 7.46
C ILE A 85 9.72 12.28 8.93
N VAL A 86 8.62 12.82 9.45
CA VAL A 86 8.54 13.28 10.84
C VAL A 86 8.68 12.11 11.82
N GLU A 87 8.07 10.95 11.53
CA GLU A 87 8.22 9.74 12.34
C GLU A 87 9.68 9.26 12.36
N ASP A 88 10.36 9.25 11.22
CA ASP A 88 11.77 8.86 11.11
C ASP A 88 12.70 9.83 11.87
N LEU A 89 12.48 11.14 11.74
CA LEU A 89 13.24 12.15 12.50
C LEU A 89 13.06 11.99 14.02
N VAL A 90 11.85 11.67 14.48
CA VAL A 90 11.58 11.44 15.91
C VAL A 90 12.29 10.19 16.43
N LEU A 91 12.47 9.16 15.60
CA LEU A 91 13.25 7.96 15.96
C LEU A 91 14.75 8.24 16.06
N LEU A 92 15.29 9.15 15.26
CA LEU A 92 16.72 9.51 15.27
C LEU A 92 17.17 10.35 16.47
N ILE A 93 16.24 11.01 17.16
CA ILE A 93 16.51 11.89 18.32
C ILE A 93 16.26 11.14 19.66
N ARG A 94 15.82 9.89 19.60
CA ARG A 94 15.62 9.00 20.74
C ARG A 94 16.86 8.16 21.04
#